data_AF-A0A1X4I402-F1
#
_entry.id   AF-A0A1X4I402-F1
#
_cell.length_a   1.000
_cell.length_b   1.000
_cell.length_c   1.000
_cell.angle_alpha   90.00
_cell.angle_beta   90.00
_cell.angle_gamma   90.00
#
_symmetry.space_group_name_H-M   'P 1'
#
loop_
_entity.id
_entity.type
_entity.pdbx_description
1 polymer ?
#
loop_
_entity_poly.entity_id
_entity_poly.type
_entity_poly.pdbx_seq_one_letter_code
_entity_poly.pdbx_strand_id
1 'polypeptide(L)'
;MAAFIAPTAMAWLQGKEPAAEDHAAYRQCLERWSAAGLVHVGNTQPALTLAPTRMRALADDVAVPHRVLVVAMSSECGFCTQLSADLAANASVMTRLNAAVLLLEDVRDDLLGLPVPPQVRARLVALGRETAHLGTPSGWLLSPGSPARFVVGFPEVSAELVQLSGGDAVTTVIEAPTSCSLKVAEAPVDALVTARVDGGRAVGIAVRGSNDIIELVRSVTGEGYQGVYTPVTLTVERPQSLYLLYRGGELLTRARTADALRHTLAQVLTGYGVPNPSETTLLCAAAVHRAGHAVLLPRNWLSDLVVHSTRLERAGWRLCPRPFTTLRLPPSGGRPVLTGSPAGRERDIPVSSILSQSASTGSWTRAQLLAQIVNWVHRPATPDSVCSLADTLQALPVHVGTWRQALDHLLADSPVT
;
A
#
# COMPACT_ATOMS: atom_id res chain seq x y z
N MET A 1 12.79 8.78 -13.03
CA MET A 1 12.49 7.98 -11.82
C MET A 1 11.55 8.83 -10.97
N ALA A 2 10.28 8.42 -10.87
CA ALA A 2 9.19 9.27 -10.38
C ALA A 2 9.13 9.30 -8.85
N ALA A 3 8.80 10.46 -8.27
CA ALA A 3 8.42 10.57 -6.88
C ALA A 3 7.06 9.87 -6.69
N PHE A 4 6.96 8.95 -5.73
CA PHE A 4 5.69 8.34 -5.37
C PHE A 4 4.83 9.38 -4.65
N ILE A 5 3.65 9.65 -5.20
CA ILE A 5 2.65 10.55 -4.62
C ILE A 5 1.51 9.66 -4.13
N ALA A 6 1.08 9.86 -2.88
CA ALA A 6 -0.04 9.12 -2.31
C ALA A 6 -1.27 9.21 -3.24
N PRO A 7 -2.02 8.13 -3.47
CA PRO A 7 -3.15 8.13 -4.41
C PRO A 7 -4.17 9.26 -4.17
N THR A 8 -4.41 9.63 -2.91
CA THR A 8 -5.28 10.75 -2.53
C THR A 8 -4.69 12.11 -2.97
N ALA A 9 -3.40 12.31 -2.74
CA ALA A 9 -2.69 13.51 -3.19
C ALA A 9 -2.57 13.56 -4.73
N MET A 10 -2.39 12.41 -5.39
CA MET A 10 -2.42 12.30 -6.84
C MET A 10 -3.81 12.62 -7.39
N ALA A 11 -4.88 12.14 -6.76
CA ALA A 11 -6.25 12.46 -7.13
C ALA A 11 -6.55 13.96 -7.00
N TRP A 12 -6.08 14.61 -5.92
CA TRP A 12 -6.16 16.06 -5.76
C TRP A 12 -5.39 16.81 -6.85
N LEU A 13 -4.17 16.36 -7.19
CA LEU A 13 -3.38 16.91 -8.29
C LEU A 13 -4.02 16.70 -9.66
N GLN A 14 -4.84 15.66 -9.81
CA GLN A 14 -5.63 15.35 -11.01
C GLN A 14 -6.99 16.08 -11.03
N GLY A 15 -7.25 16.99 -10.08
CA GLY A 15 -8.45 17.82 -10.04
C GLY A 15 -9.67 17.14 -9.43
N LYS A 16 -9.49 16.03 -8.69
CA LYS A 16 -10.59 15.39 -7.96
C LYS A 16 -10.92 16.20 -6.71
N GLU A 17 -12.20 16.52 -6.55
CA GLU A 17 -12.71 17.29 -5.41
C GLU A 17 -12.47 16.50 -4.11
N PRO A 18 -11.85 17.11 -3.08
CA PRO A 18 -11.60 16.44 -1.80
C PRO A 18 -12.92 16.09 -1.10
N ALA A 19 -12.93 15.03 -0.29
CA ALA A 19 -14.04 14.77 0.61
C ALA A 19 -14.22 15.94 1.61
N ALA A 20 -15.41 16.10 2.19
CA ALA A 20 -15.71 17.20 3.11
C ALA A 20 -14.71 17.27 4.28
N GLU A 21 -14.33 16.10 4.84
CA GLU A 21 -13.29 15.99 5.87
C GLU A 21 -11.88 16.45 5.43
N ASP A 22 -11.59 16.47 4.13
CA ASP A 22 -10.25 16.70 3.58
C ASP A 22 -10.06 18.12 3.02
N HIS A 23 -11.08 18.98 3.02
CA HIS A 23 -11.04 20.31 2.39
C HIS A 23 -9.98 21.26 3.01
N ALA A 24 -9.73 21.14 4.31
CA ALA A 24 -8.68 21.91 4.98
C ALA A 24 -7.28 21.40 4.61
N ALA A 25 -7.12 20.07 4.56
CA ALA A 25 -5.88 19.41 4.15
C ALA A 25 -5.52 19.74 2.69
N TYR A 26 -6.50 19.65 1.79
CA TYR A 26 -6.38 19.97 0.38
C TYR A 26 -5.89 21.41 0.15
N ARG A 27 -6.53 22.41 0.78
CA ARG A 27 -6.13 23.82 0.63
C ARG A 27 -4.71 24.07 1.13
N GLN A 28 -4.35 23.51 2.28
CA GLN A 28 -3.03 23.71 2.86
C GLN A 28 -1.92 22.99 2.07
N CYS A 29 -2.21 21.80 1.52
CA CYS A 29 -1.32 21.09 0.59
C CYS A 29 -1.13 21.89 -0.70
N LEU A 30 -2.21 22.43 -1.28
CA LEU A 30 -2.16 23.30 -2.46
C LEU A 30 -1.34 24.56 -2.25
N GLU A 31 -1.52 25.26 -1.12
CA GLU A 31 -0.74 26.45 -0.77
C GLU A 31 0.76 26.13 -0.68
N ARG A 32 1.11 25.01 -0.04
CA ARG A 32 2.52 24.59 0.10
C ARG A 32 3.11 24.06 -1.20
N TRP A 33 2.36 23.31 -2.00
CA TRP A 33 2.79 22.86 -3.33
C TRP A 33 2.95 24.04 -4.28
N SER A 34 2.08 25.05 -4.20
CA SER A 34 2.18 26.28 -4.99
C SER A 34 3.36 27.14 -4.58
N ALA A 35 3.57 27.36 -3.28
CA ALA A 35 4.73 28.08 -2.77
C ALA A 35 6.06 27.38 -3.13
N ALA A 36 6.02 26.06 -3.30
CA ALA A 36 7.14 25.24 -3.76
C ALA A 36 7.26 25.13 -5.30
N GLY A 37 6.37 25.79 -6.07
CA GLY A 37 6.38 25.76 -7.54
C GLY A 37 6.00 24.41 -8.17
N LEU A 38 5.46 23.47 -7.39
CA LEU A 38 5.05 22.14 -7.84
C LEU A 38 3.71 22.17 -8.59
N VAL A 39 2.89 23.18 -8.31
CA VAL A 39 1.63 23.47 -9.00
C VAL A 39 1.54 24.98 -9.20
N HIS A 40 0.91 25.44 -10.29
CA HIS A 40 0.64 26.86 -10.49
C HIS A 40 -0.77 27.17 -10.01
N VAL A 41 -0.90 27.85 -8.87
CA VAL A 41 -2.18 28.45 -8.45
C VAL A 41 -2.51 29.57 -9.43
N GLY A 42 -3.35 29.24 -10.40
CA GLY A 42 -3.68 30.14 -11.52
C GLY A 42 -4.13 29.41 -12.77
N ASN A 43 -3.80 28.13 -12.92
CA ASN A 43 -4.42 27.28 -13.93
C ASN A 43 -5.14 26.16 -13.21
N THR A 44 -6.47 26.30 -13.09
CA THR A 44 -7.33 25.16 -13.36
C THR A 44 -6.79 24.50 -14.62
N GLN A 45 -6.02 23.42 -14.45
CA GLN A 45 -5.87 22.49 -15.56
C GLN A 45 -7.29 22.19 -16.04
N PRO A 46 -7.51 22.12 -17.36
CA PRO A 46 -8.83 21.87 -17.88
C PRO A 46 -9.34 20.65 -17.12
N ALA A 47 -10.53 20.78 -16.54
CA ALA A 47 -11.26 19.60 -16.13
C ALA A 47 -11.10 18.59 -17.28
N LEU A 48 -10.88 17.32 -16.96
CA LEU A 48 -11.02 16.25 -17.94
C LEU A 48 -12.51 16.18 -18.33
N THR A 49 -12.99 17.24 -18.98
CA THR A 49 -14.32 17.47 -19.51
C THR A 49 -14.25 17.04 -20.95
N LEU A 50 -14.71 15.81 -21.21
CA LEU A 50 -15.59 15.44 -22.33
C LEU A 50 -15.70 13.90 -22.51
N ALA A 51 -14.77 13.11 -21.96
CA ALA A 51 -14.85 11.64 -21.99
C ALA A 51 -15.83 11.02 -20.96
N PRO A 52 -15.96 11.53 -19.72
CA PRO A 52 -16.83 10.91 -18.70
C PRO A 52 -18.32 10.93 -19.08
N THR A 53 -18.79 11.93 -19.82
CA THR A 53 -20.21 12.10 -20.16
C THR A 53 -20.70 11.05 -21.17
N ARG A 54 -19.90 10.73 -22.19
CA ARG A 54 -20.25 9.70 -23.17
C ARG A 54 -20.18 8.30 -22.56
N MET A 55 -19.12 8.00 -21.81
CA MET A 55 -19.00 6.70 -21.12
C MET A 55 -20.06 6.53 -20.03
N ARG A 56 -20.41 7.60 -19.31
CA ARG A 56 -21.53 7.58 -18.36
C ARG A 56 -22.86 7.31 -19.06
N ALA A 57 -23.15 7.99 -20.17
CA ALA A 57 -24.35 7.71 -20.94
C ALA A 57 -24.39 6.26 -21.45
N LEU A 58 -23.26 5.72 -21.90
CA LEU A 58 -23.15 4.31 -22.29
C LEU A 58 -23.36 3.37 -21.10
N ALA A 59 -22.83 3.70 -19.92
CA ALA A 59 -22.98 2.89 -18.72
C ALA A 59 -24.41 2.91 -18.17
N ASP A 60 -25.05 4.07 -18.15
CA ASP A 60 -26.43 4.25 -17.67
C ASP A 60 -27.46 3.59 -18.61
N ASP A 61 -27.14 3.43 -19.90
CA ASP A 61 -28.00 2.75 -20.89
C ASP A 61 -27.90 1.21 -20.85
N VAL A 62 -26.98 0.65 -20.04
CA VAL A 62 -26.84 -0.81 -19.87
C VAL A 62 -27.69 -1.29 -18.71
N ALA A 63 -28.85 -1.84 -19.03
CA ALA A 63 -29.69 -2.54 -18.05
C ALA A 63 -29.02 -3.86 -17.61
N VAL A 64 -28.70 -3.96 -16.32
CA VAL A 64 -28.11 -5.15 -15.70
C VAL A 64 -29.12 -5.88 -14.80
N PRO A 65 -29.10 -7.22 -14.73
CA PRO A 65 -30.06 -7.98 -13.91
C PRO A 65 -29.72 -7.99 -12.41
N HIS A 66 -28.50 -7.63 -12.06
CA HIS A 66 -27.93 -7.63 -10.70
C HIS A 66 -26.73 -6.68 -10.71
N ARG A 67 -26.07 -6.48 -9.56
CA ARG A 67 -24.88 -5.61 -9.49
C ARG A 67 -23.76 -6.19 -10.35
N VAL A 68 -23.16 -5.36 -11.21
CA VAL A 68 -22.03 -5.74 -12.06
C VAL A 68 -20.90 -4.72 -11.90
N LEU A 69 -19.70 -5.19 -11.58
CA LEU A 69 -18.48 -4.39 -11.62
C LEU A 69 -17.69 -4.75 -12.88
N VAL A 70 -17.54 -3.79 -13.79
CA VAL A 70 -16.69 -3.93 -14.98
C VAL A 70 -15.35 -3.29 -14.67
N VAL A 71 -14.24 -4.02 -14.84
CA VAL A 71 -12.89 -3.54 -14.55
C VAL A 71 -12.02 -3.70 -15.78
N ALA A 72 -11.48 -2.59 -16.27
CA ALA A 72 -10.42 -2.56 -17.27
C ALA A 72 -9.07 -2.81 -16.59
N MET A 73 -8.31 -3.76 -17.12
CA MET A 73 -7.02 -4.21 -16.60
C MET A 73 -5.96 -4.21 -17.70
N SER A 74 -4.68 -4.19 -17.31
CA SER A 74 -3.55 -4.31 -18.23
C SER A 74 -2.47 -5.17 -17.59
N SER A 75 -1.88 -6.08 -18.37
CA SER A 75 -0.78 -6.94 -17.95
C SER A 75 0.52 -6.18 -17.67
N GLU A 76 0.65 -4.95 -18.18
CA GLU A 76 1.79 -4.06 -17.92
C GLU A 76 1.64 -3.24 -16.64
N CYS A 77 0.45 -3.24 -16.03
CA CYS A 77 0.15 -2.47 -14.83
C CYS A 77 0.36 -3.30 -13.55
N GLY A 78 1.35 -2.93 -12.74
CA GLY A 78 1.63 -3.62 -11.47
C GLY A 78 0.48 -3.61 -10.45
N PHE A 79 -0.42 -2.62 -10.52
CA PHE A 79 -1.67 -2.62 -9.74
C PHE A 79 -2.66 -3.67 -10.23
N CYS A 80 -2.74 -3.89 -11.55
CA CYS A 80 -3.58 -4.93 -12.13
C CYS A 80 -3.02 -6.32 -11.81
N THR A 81 -1.71 -6.53 -11.86
CA THR A 81 -1.10 -7.80 -11.45
C THR A 81 -1.41 -8.12 -9.99
N GLN A 82 -1.35 -7.13 -9.11
CA GLN A 82 -1.76 -7.31 -7.71
C GLN A 82 -3.25 -7.68 -7.61
N LEU A 83 -4.12 -7.00 -8.36
CA LEU A 83 -5.55 -7.31 -8.36
C LEU A 83 -5.83 -8.73 -8.85
N SER A 84 -5.15 -9.20 -9.90
CA SER A 84 -5.28 -10.58 -10.39
C SER A 84 -4.85 -11.59 -9.33
N ALA A 85 -3.78 -11.31 -8.58
CA ALA A 85 -3.34 -12.14 -7.47
C ALA A 85 -4.36 -12.17 -6.30
N ASP A 86 -4.93 -11.01 -5.97
CA ASP A 86 -5.99 -10.90 -4.96
C ASP A 86 -7.22 -11.74 -5.35
N LEU A 87 -7.65 -11.63 -6.61
CA LEU A 87 -8.80 -12.36 -7.14
C LEU A 87 -8.55 -13.87 -7.19
N ALA A 88 -7.35 -14.30 -7.57
CA ALA A 88 -6.95 -15.71 -7.51
C ALA A 88 -6.97 -16.24 -6.07
N ALA A 89 -6.47 -15.45 -5.11
CA ALA A 89 -6.50 -15.81 -3.69
C ALA A 89 -7.91 -15.90 -3.11
N ASN A 90 -8.85 -15.14 -3.69
CA ASN A 90 -10.25 -15.11 -3.28
C ASN A 90 -11.17 -15.94 -4.18
N ALA A 91 -10.64 -16.84 -5.04
CA ALA A 91 -11.41 -17.53 -6.07
C ALA A 91 -12.70 -18.19 -5.54
N SER A 92 -12.64 -18.86 -4.39
CA SER A 92 -13.81 -19.50 -3.76
C SER A 92 -14.89 -18.52 -3.29
N VAL A 93 -14.51 -17.29 -2.93
CA VAL A 93 -15.45 -16.20 -2.61
C VAL A 93 -16.02 -15.64 -3.91
N MET A 94 -15.17 -15.41 -4.90
CA MET A 94 -15.56 -14.87 -6.21
C MET A 94 -16.60 -15.76 -6.91
N THR A 95 -16.48 -17.08 -6.81
CA THR A 95 -17.47 -18.02 -7.36
C THR A 95 -18.84 -17.98 -6.68
N ARG A 96 -18.93 -17.43 -5.46
CA ARG A 96 -20.16 -17.38 -4.64
C ARG A 96 -20.74 -15.97 -4.52
N LEU A 97 -20.18 -14.99 -5.23
CA LEU A 97 -20.65 -13.62 -5.21
C LEU A 97 -22.11 -13.55 -5.66
N ASN A 98 -22.94 -12.83 -4.92
CA ASN A 98 -24.28 -12.43 -5.35
C ASN A 98 -24.23 -11.18 -6.25
N ALA A 99 -23.25 -11.14 -7.15
CA ALA A 99 -22.93 -10.06 -8.07
C ALA A 99 -22.07 -10.62 -9.21
N ALA A 100 -21.88 -9.84 -10.27
CA ALA A 100 -20.94 -10.17 -11.34
C ALA A 100 -19.73 -9.22 -11.31
N VAL A 101 -18.55 -9.77 -11.59
CA VAL A 101 -17.33 -8.98 -11.82
C VAL A 101 -16.78 -9.38 -13.19
N LEU A 102 -16.71 -8.41 -14.10
CA LEU A 102 -16.17 -8.60 -15.46
C LEU A 102 -14.81 -7.92 -15.54
N LEU A 103 -13.76 -8.73 -15.60
CA LEU A 103 -12.37 -8.29 -15.77
C LEU A 103 -12.04 -8.31 -17.26
N LEU A 104 -11.48 -7.22 -17.77
CA LEU A 104 -11.16 -7.05 -19.18
C LEU A 104 -9.67 -6.74 -19.32
N GLU A 105 -8.91 -7.70 -19.83
CA GLU A 105 -7.52 -7.55 -20.25
C GLU A 105 -7.44 -7.54 -21.79
N ASP A 106 -6.33 -7.07 -22.35
CA ASP A 106 -6.14 -6.93 -23.81
C ASP A 106 -6.39 -8.22 -24.61
N VAL A 107 -6.19 -9.38 -23.98
CA VAL A 107 -6.29 -10.71 -24.60
C VAL A 107 -7.36 -11.62 -23.98
N ARG A 108 -7.98 -11.24 -22.86
CA ARG A 108 -8.88 -12.11 -22.11
C ARG A 108 -9.94 -11.34 -21.32
N ASP A 109 -11.17 -11.83 -21.38
CA ASP A 109 -12.30 -11.34 -20.59
C ASP A 109 -12.74 -12.42 -19.59
N ASP A 110 -12.56 -12.18 -18.29
CA ASP A 110 -12.96 -13.11 -17.23
C ASP A 110 -14.22 -12.61 -16.51
N LEU A 111 -15.23 -13.49 -16.42
CA LEU A 111 -16.45 -13.23 -15.65
C LEU A 111 -16.42 -14.05 -14.37
N LEU A 112 -16.54 -13.37 -13.24
CA LEU A 112 -16.64 -13.96 -11.91
C LEU A 112 -18.04 -13.71 -11.33
N GLY A 113 -18.50 -14.64 -10.48
CA GLY A 113 -19.79 -14.55 -9.79
C GLY A 113 -20.97 -14.93 -10.67
N LEU A 114 -22.07 -14.17 -10.56
CA LEU A 114 -23.31 -14.43 -11.27
C LEU A 114 -23.18 -14.28 -12.80
N PRO A 115 -23.93 -15.07 -13.58
CA PRO A 115 -23.89 -14.99 -15.03
C PRO A 115 -24.54 -13.71 -15.56
N VAL A 116 -23.94 -13.12 -16.59
CA VAL A 116 -24.49 -11.96 -17.30
C VAL A 116 -24.99 -12.39 -18.68
N PRO A 117 -26.21 -11.98 -19.11
CA PRO A 117 -26.74 -12.32 -20.43
C PRO A 117 -25.78 -11.91 -21.55
N PRO A 118 -25.57 -12.72 -22.61
CA PRO A 118 -24.57 -12.44 -23.65
C PRO A 118 -24.69 -11.07 -24.31
N GLN A 119 -25.92 -10.62 -24.55
CA GLN A 119 -26.21 -9.30 -25.15
C GLN A 119 -25.79 -8.15 -24.22
N VAL A 120 -26.01 -8.31 -22.91
CA VAL A 120 -25.58 -7.33 -21.89
C VAL A 120 -24.05 -7.39 -21.75
N ARG A 121 -23.46 -8.59 -21.74
CA ARG A 121 -22.01 -8.79 -21.66
C ARG A 121 -21.27 -8.07 -22.78
N ALA A 122 -21.72 -8.16 -24.03
CA ALA A 122 -21.09 -7.47 -25.15
C ALA A 122 -21.04 -5.94 -24.95
N ARG A 123 -22.10 -5.35 -24.39
CA ARG A 123 -22.16 -3.91 -24.08
C ARG A 123 -21.22 -3.54 -22.94
N LEU A 124 -21.14 -4.37 -21.91
CA LEU A 124 -20.23 -4.18 -20.77
C LEU A 124 -18.76 -4.30 -21.19
N VAL A 125 -18.43 -5.25 -22.07
CA VAL A 125 -17.08 -5.38 -22.66
C VAL A 125 -16.70 -4.11 -23.42
N ALA A 126 -17.60 -3.59 -24.25
CA ALA A 126 -17.37 -2.33 -24.97
C ALA A 126 -17.14 -1.16 -23.99
N LEU A 127 -17.97 -1.02 -22.97
CA LEU A 127 -17.83 0.00 -21.93
C LEU A 127 -16.46 -0.08 -21.23
N GLY A 128 -16.04 -1.28 -20.83
CA GLY A 128 -14.78 -1.44 -20.11
C GLY A 128 -13.55 -1.25 -20.99
N ARG A 129 -13.59 -1.62 -22.28
CA ARG A 129 -12.51 -1.32 -23.22
C ARG A 129 -12.32 0.18 -23.43
N GLU A 130 -13.42 0.93 -23.58
CA GLU A 130 -13.38 2.41 -23.63
C GLU A 130 -12.82 2.99 -22.32
N THR A 131 -13.12 2.35 -21.19
CA THR A 131 -12.67 2.77 -19.85
C THR A 131 -11.15 2.60 -19.66
N ALA A 132 -10.51 1.63 -20.32
CA ALA A 132 -9.07 1.38 -20.21
C ALA A 132 -8.20 2.62 -20.53
N HIS A 133 -8.68 3.49 -21.43
CA HIS A 133 -8.01 4.74 -21.80
C HIS A 133 -7.92 5.77 -20.66
N LEU A 134 -8.73 5.61 -19.60
CA LEU A 134 -8.71 6.46 -18.41
C LEU A 134 -7.68 5.99 -17.36
N GLY A 135 -6.97 4.89 -17.63
CA GLY A 135 -6.00 4.28 -16.74
C GLY A 135 -6.47 2.93 -16.19
N THR A 136 -5.54 2.10 -15.73
CA THR A 136 -5.81 0.76 -15.20
C THR A 136 -5.20 0.57 -13.80
N PRO A 137 -5.88 -0.15 -12.89
CA PRO A 137 -7.24 -0.64 -13.02
C PRO A 137 -8.26 0.50 -12.87
N SER A 138 -9.31 0.52 -13.68
CA SER A 138 -10.46 1.43 -13.53
C SER A 138 -11.71 0.74 -14.06
N GLY A 139 -12.89 1.27 -13.74
CA GLY A 139 -14.10 0.52 -14.02
C GLY A 139 -15.41 1.24 -13.74
N TRP A 140 -16.50 0.49 -13.90
CA TRP A 140 -17.86 0.95 -13.64
C TRP A 140 -18.60 -0.05 -12.78
N LEU A 141 -19.22 0.43 -11.70
CA LEU A 141 -20.23 -0.29 -10.95
C LEU A 141 -21.61 0.05 -11.50
N LEU A 142 -22.30 -0.96 -12.01
CA LEU A 142 -23.68 -0.88 -12.48
C LEU A 142 -24.58 -1.61 -11.49
N SER A 143 -25.74 -1.02 -11.18
CA SER A 143 -26.73 -1.61 -10.26
C SER A 143 -28.13 -1.45 -10.84
N PRO A 144 -29.04 -2.44 -10.67
CA PRO A 144 -30.41 -2.31 -11.15
C PRO A 144 -31.10 -1.07 -10.58
N GLY A 145 -31.66 -0.24 -11.45
CA GLY A 145 -32.43 0.95 -11.06
C GLY A 145 -31.61 2.09 -10.43
N SER A 146 -30.29 2.04 -10.48
CA SER A 146 -29.41 3.10 -9.96
C SER A 146 -28.44 3.59 -11.03
N PRO A 147 -28.05 4.88 -11.03
CA PRO A 147 -27.04 5.40 -11.95
C PRO A 147 -25.72 4.65 -11.81
N ALA A 148 -25.01 4.48 -12.93
CA ALA A 148 -23.70 3.86 -12.93
C ALA A 148 -22.66 4.75 -12.22
N ARG A 149 -21.78 4.11 -11.45
CA ARG A 149 -20.69 4.79 -10.74
C ARG A 149 -19.33 4.39 -11.31
N PHE A 150 -18.54 5.39 -11.68
CA PHE A 150 -17.17 5.20 -12.09
C PHE A 150 -16.28 4.91 -10.87
N VAL A 151 -15.34 3.98 -11.01
CA VAL A 151 -14.35 3.61 -9.99
C VAL A 151 -12.94 3.71 -10.56
N VAL A 152 -12.06 4.35 -9.80
CA VAL A 152 -10.72 4.75 -10.27
C VAL A 152 -9.64 4.11 -9.42
N GLY A 153 -8.75 3.39 -10.08
CA GLY A 153 -7.55 2.85 -9.45
C GLY A 153 -7.83 1.63 -8.58
N PHE A 154 -6.73 1.02 -8.14
CA PHE A 154 -6.74 -0.17 -7.29
C PHE A 154 -7.51 0.03 -5.97
N PRO A 155 -7.40 1.18 -5.26
CA PRO A 155 -8.13 1.38 -4.00
C PRO A 155 -9.65 1.30 -4.16
N GLU A 156 -10.23 1.99 -5.14
CA GLU A 156 -11.68 2.02 -5.32
C GLU A 156 -12.20 0.69 -5.87
N VAL A 157 -11.49 0.08 -6.83
CA VAL A 157 -11.87 -1.24 -7.37
C VAL A 157 -11.90 -2.30 -6.26
N SER A 158 -10.87 -2.34 -5.41
CA SER A 158 -10.84 -3.29 -4.30
C SER A 158 -11.91 -2.99 -3.25
N ALA A 159 -12.24 -1.72 -3.00
CA ALA A 159 -13.31 -1.34 -2.08
C ALA A 159 -14.67 -1.84 -2.56
N GLU A 160 -14.93 -1.74 -3.87
CA GLU A 160 -16.13 -2.33 -4.45
C GLU A 160 -16.17 -3.84 -4.33
N LEU A 161 -15.05 -4.53 -4.56
CA LEU A 161 -14.99 -5.99 -4.39
C LEU A 161 -15.29 -6.42 -2.95
N VAL A 162 -14.78 -5.69 -1.96
CA VAL A 162 -15.12 -5.90 -0.55
C VAL A 162 -16.63 -5.73 -0.33
N GLN A 163 -17.21 -4.61 -0.78
CA GLN A 163 -18.65 -4.35 -0.62
C GLN A 163 -19.53 -5.36 -1.34
N LEU A 164 -19.17 -5.77 -2.56
CA LEU A 164 -19.91 -6.76 -3.35
C LEU A 164 -19.90 -8.14 -2.69
N SER A 165 -18.83 -8.47 -1.98
CA SER A 165 -18.73 -9.70 -1.19
C SER A 165 -19.49 -9.67 0.14
N GLY A 166 -20.10 -8.54 0.50
CA GLY A 166 -20.75 -8.34 1.80
C GLY A 166 -19.78 -8.02 2.95
N GLY A 167 -18.52 -7.73 2.64
CA GLY A 167 -17.53 -7.25 3.59
C GLY A 167 -17.70 -5.77 3.91
N ASP A 168 -17.19 -5.34 5.06
CA ASP A 168 -17.16 -3.93 5.45
C ASP A 168 -15.90 -3.26 4.92
N ALA A 169 -16.07 -2.36 3.94
CA ALA A 169 -14.98 -1.59 3.35
C ALA A 169 -14.27 -0.67 4.36
N VAL A 170 -14.95 -0.21 5.41
CA VAL A 170 -14.37 0.64 6.46
C VAL A 170 -13.39 -0.15 7.32
N THR A 171 -13.65 -1.44 7.50
CA THR A 171 -12.76 -2.35 8.26
C THR A 171 -11.57 -2.85 7.43
N THR A 172 -11.55 -2.60 6.12
CA THR A 172 -10.52 -3.17 5.23
C THR A 172 -9.63 -2.06 4.69
N VAL A 173 -8.38 -2.00 5.14
CA VAL A 173 -7.42 -1.04 4.61
C VAL A 173 -6.89 -1.58 3.28
N ILE A 174 -7.20 -0.89 2.20
CA ILE A 174 -6.72 -1.25 0.86
C ILE A 174 -5.44 -0.48 0.59
N GLU A 175 -4.36 -1.20 0.40
CA GLU A 175 -3.06 -0.61 0.18
C GLU A 175 -2.49 -1.00 -1.18
N ALA A 176 -2.35 -0.02 -2.07
CA ALA A 176 -1.89 -0.24 -3.43
C ALA A 176 -0.37 -0.52 -3.45
N PRO A 177 0.19 -1.42 -4.28
CA PRO A 177 1.63 -1.71 -4.34
C PRO A 177 2.54 -0.46 -4.38
N THR A 178 3.61 -0.47 -3.59
CA THR A 178 4.63 0.61 -3.52
C THR A 178 5.90 0.31 -4.32
N SER A 179 6.05 -0.88 -4.91
CA SER A 179 7.30 -1.26 -5.58
C SER A 179 7.07 -1.98 -6.91
N CYS A 180 8.00 -1.78 -7.85
CA CYS A 180 8.04 -2.45 -9.15
C CYS A 180 8.56 -3.91 -9.06
N SER A 181 8.62 -4.51 -7.86
CA SER A 181 9.18 -5.85 -7.61
C SER A 181 8.16 -6.93 -7.96
N LEU A 182 7.86 -7.03 -9.25
CA LEU A 182 6.72 -7.72 -9.85
C LEU A 182 6.94 -9.23 -10.03
N LYS A 183 7.52 -9.93 -9.04
CA LYS A 183 7.90 -11.35 -9.21
C LYS A 183 7.30 -12.36 -8.24
N VAL A 184 6.39 -11.95 -7.36
CA VAL A 184 5.84 -12.87 -6.35
C VAL A 184 4.31 -12.93 -6.34
N ALA A 185 3.63 -12.41 -7.35
CA ALA A 185 2.16 -12.36 -7.38
C ALA A 185 1.49 -13.46 -8.24
N GLU A 186 2.21 -14.16 -9.12
CA GLU A 186 1.55 -14.95 -10.18
C GLU A 186 1.21 -16.41 -9.81
N ALA A 187 1.77 -16.96 -8.73
CA ALA A 187 1.50 -18.34 -8.36
C ALA A 187 0.17 -18.47 -7.56
N PRO A 188 -0.62 -19.54 -7.79
CA PRO A 188 -1.80 -19.84 -6.97
C PRO A 188 -1.42 -19.91 -5.49
N VAL A 189 -2.36 -19.53 -4.63
CA VAL A 189 -2.17 -19.54 -3.18
C VAL A 189 -2.86 -20.76 -2.58
N ASP A 190 -2.26 -21.34 -1.54
CA ASP A 190 -2.79 -22.53 -0.85
C ASP A 190 -3.87 -22.14 0.17
N ALA A 191 -3.75 -20.94 0.76
CA ALA A 191 -4.77 -20.39 1.64
C ALA A 191 -4.79 -18.86 1.64
N LEU A 192 -5.96 -18.30 1.92
CA LEU A 192 -6.14 -16.91 2.32
C LEU A 192 -6.54 -16.87 3.79
N VAL A 193 -5.82 -16.10 4.59
CA VAL A 193 -6.10 -15.89 6.01
C VAL A 193 -6.33 -14.40 6.25
N THR A 194 -7.45 -14.06 6.86
CA THR A 194 -7.77 -12.67 7.24
C THR A 194 -7.43 -12.45 8.70
N ALA A 195 -6.46 -11.59 8.97
CA ALA A 195 -6.09 -11.18 10.32
C ALA A 195 -6.88 -9.95 10.75
N ARG A 196 -7.45 -9.96 11.95
CA ARG A 196 -7.96 -8.73 12.58
C ARG A 196 -6.86 -8.10 13.42
N VAL A 197 -6.67 -6.80 13.25
CA VAL A 197 -5.71 -6.00 14.02
C VAL A 197 -6.45 -4.93 14.81
N ASP A 198 -5.80 -4.42 15.85
CA ASP A 198 -6.43 -3.49 16.81
C ASP A 198 -7.08 -2.29 16.12
N GLY A 199 -8.30 -1.98 16.57
CA GLY A 199 -9.16 -0.94 15.98
C GLY A 199 -9.95 -1.38 14.75
N GLY A 200 -10.22 -2.68 14.63
CA GLY A 200 -11.22 -3.22 13.71
C GLY A 200 -10.73 -3.40 12.27
N ARG A 201 -9.43 -3.22 12.00
CA ARG A 201 -8.87 -3.36 10.66
C ARG A 201 -8.62 -4.83 10.31
N ALA A 202 -8.79 -5.17 9.04
CA ALA A 202 -8.49 -6.46 8.46
C ALA A 202 -7.25 -6.39 7.56
N VAL A 203 -6.41 -7.43 7.65
CA VAL A 203 -5.24 -7.63 6.79
C VAL A 203 -5.37 -8.99 6.12
N GLY A 204 -5.46 -9.02 4.79
CA GLY A 204 -5.46 -10.27 4.03
C GLY A 204 -4.05 -10.82 3.87
N ILE A 205 -3.88 -12.10 4.19
CA ILE A 205 -2.61 -12.82 4.13
C ILE A 205 -2.76 -14.01 3.20
N ALA A 206 -2.14 -13.93 2.03
CA ALA A 206 -1.99 -15.07 1.15
C ALA A 206 -0.88 -15.98 1.69
N VAL A 207 -1.13 -17.28 1.74
CA VAL A 207 -0.16 -18.29 2.17
C VAL A 207 0.11 -19.23 1.02
N ARG A 208 1.39 -19.37 0.67
CA ARG A 208 1.93 -20.35 -0.28
C ARG A 208 2.88 -21.28 0.45
N GLY A 209 2.42 -22.49 0.73
CA GLY A 209 3.14 -23.49 1.49
C GLY A 209 2.23 -24.59 2.03
N SER A 210 2.85 -25.61 2.59
CA SER A 210 2.18 -26.74 3.23
C SER A 210 1.29 -26.35 4.42
N ASN A 211 0.39 -27.26 4.82
CA ASN A 211 -0.60 -27.05 5.89
C ASN A 211 -0.01 -26.55 7.22
N ASP A 212 1.22 -26.94 7.56
CA ASP A 212 1.93 -26.48 8.76
C ASP A 212 2.16 -24.94 8.75
N ILE A 213 2.43 -24.35 7.59
CA ILE A 213 2.57 -22.89 7.45
C ILE A 213 1.22 -22.21 7.56
N ILE A 214 0.17 -22.81 6.99
CA ILE A 214 -1.19 -22.29 7.08
C ILE A 214 -1.64 -22.26 8.54
N GLU A 215 -1.41 -23.34 9.30
CA GLU A 215 -1.72 -23.41 10.73
C GLU A 215 -0.89 -22.42 11.54
N LEU A 216 0.39 -22.25 11.20
CA LEU A 216 1.24 -21.23 11.82
C LEU A 216 0.65 -19.83 11.64
N VAL A 217 0.30 -19.44 10.41
CA VAL A 217 -0.29 -18.13 10.13
C VAL A 217 -1.60 -17.97 10.90
N ARG A 218 -2.50 -18.96 10.85
CA ARG A 218 -3.78 -18.94 11.59
C ARG A 218 -3.58 -18.77 13.11
N SER A 219 -2.58 -19.43 13.67
CA SER A 219 -2.28 -19.33 15.11
C SER A 219 -1.79 -17.94 15.54
N VAL A 220 -1.34 -17.10 14.60
CA VAL A 220 -0.96 -15.70 14.85
C VAL A 220 -2.15 -14.75 14.63
N THR A 221 -3.01 -15.05 13.66
CA THR A 221 -4.09 -14.14 13.24
C THR A 221 -5.40 -14.31 14.01
N GLY A 222 -5.58 -15.44 14.71
CA GLY A 222 -6.89 -15.89 15.22
C GLY A 222 -7.72 -16.57 14.12
N GLU A 223 -8.82 -17.24 14.50
CA GLU A 223 -9.72 -17.89 13.55
C GLU A 223 -10.23 -16.88 12.52
N GLY A 224 -9.80 -17.07 11.27
CA GLY A 224 -9.97 -16.10 10.20
C GLY A 224 -11.44 -15.86 9.83
N TYR A 225 -11.74 -14.65 9.39
CA TYR A 225 -13.04 -14.31 8.83
C TYR A 225 -13.25 -15.08 7.52
N GLN A 226 -14.13 -16.08 7.52
CA GLN A 226 -14.43 -16.85 6.31
C GLN A 226 -15.58 -16.20 5.53
N GLY A 227 -15.45 -16.11 4.20
CA GLY A 227 -16.58 -15.89 3.31
C GLY A 227 -16.74 -14.50 2.68
N VAL A 228 -15.76 -13.60 2.80
CA VAL A 228 -15.77 -12.29 2.11
C VAL A 228 -14.45 -12.05 1.39
N TYR A 229 -14.48 -11.19 0.36
CA TYR A 229 -13.28 -10.80 -0.37
C TYR A 229 -12.39 -10.00 0.58
N THR A 230 -11.15 -10.48 0.75
CA THR A 230 -10.14 -9.76 1.52
C THR A 230 -8.95 -9.46 0.60
N PRO A 231 -8.61 -8.18 0.34
CA PRO A 231 -7.43 -7.80 -0.43
C PRO A 231 -6.16 -8.37 0.18
N VAL A 232 -5.26 -8.91 -0.65
CA VAL A 232 -4.01 -9.49 -0.16
C VAL A 232 -3.04 -8.37 0.12
N THR A 233 -2.71 -8.19 1.39
CA THR A 233 -1.72 -7.20 1.82
C THR A 233 -0.37 -7.85 2.12
N LEU A 234 -0.38 -9.08 2.63
CA LEU A 234 0.82 -9.85 2.95
C LEU A 234 0.81 -11.17 2.20
N THR A 235 2.00 -11.63 1.81
CA THR A 235 2.18 -12.99 1.27
C THR A 235 3.24 -13.72 2.08
N VAL A 236 2.92 -14.92 2.52
CA VAL A 236 3.87 -15.86 3.14
C VAL A 236 4.20 -16.92 2.11
N GLU A 237 5.47 -17.09 1.78
CA GLU A 237 5.93 -18.06 0.78
C GLU A 237 7.00 -19.00 1.35
N ARG A 238 6.96 -20.28 0.97
CA ARG A 238 7.96 -21.29 1.36
C ARG A 238 8.63 -21.99 0.15
N PRO A 239 9.52 -21.34 -0.59
CA PRO A 239 10.25 -22.02 -1.67
C PRO A 239 11.45 -22.85 -1.17
N GLN A 240 11.99 -22.52 0.02
CA GLN A 240 13.18 -23.13 0.68
C GLN A 240 13.53 -22.37 1.98
N SER A 241 13.14 -21.10 2.07
CA SER A 241 13.12 -20.26 3.27
C SER A 241 11.72 -19.68 3.45
N LEU A 242 11.36 -19.24 4.66
CA LEU A 242 10.07 -18.60 4.91
C LEU A 242 10.18 -17.11 4.59
N TYR A 243 9.49 -16.66 3.55
CA TYR A 243 9.45 -15.26 3.16
C TYR A 243 8.16 -14.61 3.64
N LEU A 244 8.28 -13.40 4.17
CA LEU A 244 7.13 -12.52 4.36
C LEU A 244 7.28 -11.36 3.40
N LEU A 245 6.29 -11.20 2.55
CA LEU A 245 6.24 -10.21 1.49
C LEU A 245 5.10 -9.24 1.78
N TYR A 246 5.32 -8.00 1.41
CA TYR A 246 4.35 -6.92 1.45
C TYR A 246 3.86 -6.59 0.05
N ARG A 247 2.54 -6.45 -0.09
CA ARG A 247 1.84 -6.10 -1.34
C ARG A 247 2.36 -6.91 -2.54
N GLY A 248 2.46 -8.24 -2.36
CA GLY A 248 2.79 -9.19 -3.43
C GLY A 248 4.21 -9.09 -4.05
N GLY A 249 5.12 -8.27 -3.49
CA GLY A 249 6.43 -8.08 -4.13
C GLY A 249 7.57 -7.50 -3.29
N GLU A 250 7.29 -6.72 -2.23
CA GLU A 250 8.35 -6.18 -1.37
C GLU A 250 8.75 -7.21 -0.29
N LEU A 251 10.01 -7.64 -0.25
CA LEU A 251 10.47 -8.62 0.73
C LEU A 251 10.70 -7.93 2.09
N LEU A 252 9.83 -8.21 3.06
CA LEU A 252 9.94 -7.67 4.43
C LEU A 252 10.93 -8.47 5.28
N THR A 253 10.92 -9.79 5.18
CA THR A 253 11.82 -10.65 5.95
C THR A 253 12.11 -12.00 5.30
N ARG A 254 13.25 -12.59 5.69
CA ARG A 254 13.59 -14.00 5.45
C ARG A 254 13.72 -14.69 6.80
N ALA A 255 12.70 -15.46 7.17
CA ALA A 255 12.73 -16.28 8.36
C ALA A 255 13.31 -17.67 8.03
N ARG A 256 14.24 -18.12 8.89
CA ARG A 256 14.84 -19.46 8.80
C ARG A 256 14.06 -20.51 9.59
N THR A 257 13.17 -20.08 10.49
CA THR A 257 12.39 -20.95 11.37
C THR A 257 10.94 -20.49 11.46
N ALA A 258 10.06 -21.42 11.79
CA ALA A 258 8.65 -21.16 12.08
C ALA A 258 8.47 -20.09 13.16
N ASP A 259 9.21 -20.18 14.27
CA ASP A 259 9.10 -19.21 15.37
C ASP A 259 9.55 -17.80 14.97
N ALA A 260 10.60 -17.69 14.13
CA ALA A 260 11.01 -16.41 13.60
C ALA A 260 9.92 -15.80 12.70
N LEU A 261 9.29 -16.61 11.83
CA LEU A 261 8.17 -16.16 11.01
C LEU A 261 6.98 -15.73 11.89
N ARG A 262 6.62 -16.55 12.89
CA ARG A 262 5.53 -16.25 13.84
C ARG A 262 5.77 -14.90 14.52
N HIS A 263 6.98 -14.68 15.03
CA HIS A 263 7.34 -13.44 15.71
C HIS A 263 7.30 -12.24 14.77
N THR A 264 7.91 -12.35 13.58
CA THR A 264 7.90 -11.26 12.61
C THR A 264 6.49 -10.96 12.09
N LEU A 265 5.68 -11.98 11.82
CA LEU A 265 4.30 -11.80 11.39
C LEU A 265 3.47 -11.07 12.45
N ALA A 266 3.59 -11.47 13.72
CA ALA A 266 2.93 -10.77 14.82
C ALA A 266 3.37 -9.29 14.90
N GLN A 267 4.66 -9.00 14.75
CA GLN A 267 5.17 -7.63 14.73
C GLN A 267 4.63 -6.80 13.55
N VAL A 268 4.54 -7.40 12.37
CA VAL A 268 3.98 -6.78 11.16
C VAL A 268 2.52 -6.46 11.35
N LEU A 269 1.73 -7.41 11.88
CA LEU A 269 0.31 -7.23 12.17
C LEU A 269 0.05 -6.14 13.21
N THR A 270 0.87 -6.06 14.28
CA THR A 270 0.82 -4.92 15.21
C THR A 270 1.02 -3.59 14.48
N GLY A 271 1.89 -3.55 13.47
CA GLY A 271 2.12 -2.36 12.65
C GLY A 271 0.88 -1.87 11.88
N TYR A 272 -0.13 -2.71 11.64
CA TYR A 272 -1.39 -2.30 11.00
C TYR A 272 -2.47 -1.81 11.97
N GLY A 273 -2.28 -2.01 13.28
CA GLY A 273 -3.22 -1.54 14.31
C GLY A 273 -3.39 -0.02 14.31
N VAL A 274 -4.43 0.48 14.98
CA VAL A 274 -4.68 1.93 15.12
C VAL A 274 -3.47 2.64 15.72
N PRO A 275 -2.99 3.73 15.09
CA PRO A 275 -1.81 4.43 15.58
C PRO A 275 -2.19 5.18 16.88
N ASN A 276 -1.26 5.24 17.83
CA ASN A 276 -1.47 6.06 19.02
C ASN A 276 -1.57 7.55 18.59
N PRO A 277 -2.50 8.35 19.14
CA PRO A 277 -2.60 9.78 18.82
C PRO A 277 -1.32 10.58 19.08
N SER A 278 -0.45 10.08 19.97
CA SER A 278 0.87 10.68 20.26
C SER A 278 1.99 10.23 19.32
N GLU A 279 1.67 9.38 18.35
CA GLU A 279 2.63 8.78 17.42
C GLU A 279 2.32 9.15 15.96
N THR A 280 3.37 9.33 15.18
CA THR A 280 3.30 9.56 13.75
C THR A 280 3.75 8.33 12.98
N THR A 281 2.93 7.84 12.06
CA THR A 281 3.20 6.64 11.26
C THR A 281 3.74 6.96 9.87
N LEU A 282 4.81 6.28 9.44
CA LEU A 282 5.54 6.49 8.20
C LEU A 282 5.56 5.24 7.31
N LEU A 283 5.32 5.42 6.01
CA LEU A 283 5.65 4.53 4.90
C LEU A 283 7.15 4.43 4.62
N CYS A 284 7.95 4.20 5.65
CA CYS A 284 9.38 4.00 5.49
C CYS A 284 9.83 2.75 6.22
N ALA A 285 10.96 2.21 5.77
CA ALA A 285 11.65 1.18 6.50
C ALA A 285 12.55 1.83 7.56
N ALA A 286 12.91 1.04 8.57
CA ALA A 286 13.86 1.45 9.58
C ALA A 286 14.94 0.37 9.76
N ALA A 287 16.15 0.80 10.09
CA ALA A 287 17.23 -0.07 10.53
C ALA A 287 17.65 0.35 11.94
N VAL A 288 17.81 -0.62 12.84
CA VAL A 288 18.20 -0.40 14.23
C VAL A 288 19.58 -0.99 14.45
N HIS A 289 20.48 -0.21 15.02
CA HIS A 289 21.80 -0.67 15.41
C HIS A 289 21.80 -1.16 16.86
N ARG A 290 22.64 -2.16 17.15
CA ARG A 290 22.85 -2.70 18.50
C ARG A 290 23.32 -1.65 19.53
N ALA A 291 23.88 -0.52 19.08
CA ALA A 291 24.26 0.59 19.95
C ALA A 291 23.08 1.48 20.39
N GLY A 292 21.85 1.16 19.97
CA GLY A 292 20.64 1.84 20.46
C GLY A 292 20.26 3.10 19.68
N HIS A 293 20.55 3.14 18.37
CA HIS A 293 20.05 4.18 17.47
C HIS A 293 19.41 3.57 16.22
N ALA A 294 18.56 4.35 15.55
CA ALA A 294 17.82 3.94 14.36
C ALA A 294 18.01 4.91 13.18
N VAL A 295 17.97 4.37 11.97
CA VAL A 295 18.01 5.12 10.72
C VAL A 295 16.75 4.83 9.93
N LEU A 296 16.10 5.87 9.42
CA LEU A 296 14.93 5.74 8.55
C LEU A 296 15.38 5.70 7.10
N LEU A 297 14.77 4.86 6.28
CA LEU A 297 15.18 4.66 4.90
C LEU A 297 13.99 4.49 3.94
N PRO A 298 14.16 4.86 2.65
CA PRO A 298 13.12 4.73 1.65
C PRO A 298 12.66 3.28 1.54
N ARG A 299 11.35 3.08 1.53
CA ARG A 299 10.78 1.74 1.65
C ARG A 299 11.17 0.78 0.54
N ASN A 300 11.29 1.27 -0.69
CA ASN A 300 11.72 0.47 -1.84
C ASN A 300 13.18 -0.03 -1.76
N TRP A 301 13.98 0.40 -0.78
CA TRP A 301 15.28 -0.22 -0.51
C TRP A 301 15.20 -1.48 0.35
N LEU A 302 14.04 -1.75 0.98
CA LEU A 302 13.91 -2.82 1.97
C LEU A 302 14.21 -4.19 1.36
N SER A 303 13.66 -4.52 0.19
CA SER A 303 13.89 -5.81 -0.47
C SER A 303 15.38 -6.11 -0.68
N ASP A 304 16.13 -5.15 -1.23
CA ASP A 304 17.57 -5.28 -1.48
C ASP A 304 18.36 -5.38 -0.17
N LEU A 305 18.01 -4.56 0.83
CA LEU A 305 18.66 -4.62 2.14
C LEU A 305 18.38 -5.95 2.85
N VAL A 306 17.18 -6.52 2.70
CA VAL A 306 16.85 -7.84 3.25
C VAL A 306 17.67 -8.94 2.57
N VAL A 307 17.99 -8.83 1.28
CA VAL A 307 18.95 -9.73 0.61
C VAL A 307 20.32 -9.68 1.28
N HIS A 308 20.75 -8.51 1.75
CA HIS A 308 22.01 -8.29 2.46
C HIS A 308 21.93 -8.35 4.00
N SER A 309 20.79 -8.79 4.56
CA SER A 309 20.53 -8.83 6.01
C SER A 309 21.64 -9.48 6.84
N THR A 310 22.22 -10.60 6.41
CA THR A 310 23.31 -11.26 7.15
C THR A 310 24.57 -10.39 7.26
N ARG A 311 24.88 -9.56 6.24
CA ARG A 311 26.00 -8.62 6.30
C ARG A 311 25.70 -7.46 7.26
N LEU A 312 24.48 -6.94 7.19
CA LEU A 312 23.98 -5.90 8.11
C LEU A 312 23.99 -6.39 9.56
N GLU A 313 23.52 -7.62 9.82
CA GLU A 313 23.50 -8.22 11.16
C GLU A 313 24.91 -8.35 11.76
N ARG A 314 25.90 -8.74 10.95
CA ARG A 314 27.31 -8.79 11.38
C ARG A 314 27.86 -7.41 11.72
N ALA A 315 27.41 -6.39 11.01
CA ALA A 315 27.69 -4.98 11.30
C ALA A 315 26.85 -4.42 12.46
N GLY A 316 26.04 -5.26 13.14
CA GLY A 316 25.23 -4.84 14.28
C GLY A 316 23.88 -4.20 13.92
N TRP A 317 23.51 -4.18 12.63
CA TRP A 317 22.26 -3.61 12.15
C TRP A 317 21.18 -4.66 11.95
N ARG A 318 19.95 -4.30 12.32
CA ARG A 318 18.75 -5.13 12.11
C ARG A 318 17.69 -4.29 11.40
N LEU A 319 17.18 -4.82 10.30
CA LEU A 319 16.06 -4.20 9.59
C LEU A 319 14.77 -4.44 10.38
N CYS A 320 13.92 -3.42 10.44
CA CYS A 320 12.59 -3.50 11.01
C CYS A 320 11.62 -3.91 9.89
N PRO A 321 11.10 -5.15 9.90
CA PRO A 321 10.29 -5.67 8.80
C PRO A 321 8.84 -5.12 8.82
N ARG A 322 8.59 -4.00 9.50
CA ARG A 322 7.25 -3.45 9.70
C ARG A 322 6.77 -2.74 8.43
N PRO A 323 5.44 -2.76 8.17
CA PRO A 323 4.89 -2.04 7.04
C PRO A 323 4.98 -0.52 7.26
N PHE A 324 4.94 -0.08 8.51
CA PHE A 324 5.11 1.32 8.86
C PHE A 324 6.08 1.48 10.02
N THR A 325 6.86 2.54 9.92
CA THR A 325 7.70 3.04 11.00
C THR A 325 6.89 4.02 11.81
N THR A 326 6.79 3.81 13.11
CA THR A 326 6.08 4.71 14.02
C THR A 326 7.09 5.53 14.81
N LEU A 327 6.91 6.85 14.80
CA LEU A 327 7.74 7.82 15.51
C LEU A 327 6.96 8.49 16.62
N ARG A 328 7.62 8.76 17.73
CA ARG A 328 7.09 9.62 18.79
C ARG A 328 8.09 10.72 19.10
N LEU A 329 7.58 11.93 19.34
CA LEU A 329 8.39 13.02 19.88
C LEU A 329 8.29 13.00 21.42
N PRO A 330 9.41 12.96 22.16
CA PRO A 330 9.38 13.00 23.61
C PRO A 330 8.74 14.31 24.13
N PRO A 331 7.92 14.28 25.22
CA PRO A 331 7.25 15.46 25.76
C PRO A 331 8.20 16.58 26.21
N SER A 332 9.43 16.23 26.59
CA SER A 332 10.46 17.16 27.07
C SER A 332 11.15 17.97 25.96
N GLY A 333 10.79 17.75 24.69
CA GLY A 333 11.67 18.06 23.57
C GLY A 333 12.85 17.09 23.54
N GLY A 334 13.22 16.60 22.36
CA GLY A 334 14.25 15.59 22.23
C GLY A 334 14.30 14.98 20.84
N ARG A 335 15.21 14.01 20.65
CA ARG A 335 15.30 13.28 19.39
C ARG A 335 14.05 12.43 19.19
N PRO A 336 13.48 12.38 17.98
CA PRO A 336 12.41 11.45 17.64
C PRO A 336 12.79 10.02 17.99
N VAL A 337 11.86 9.23 18.52
CA VAL A 337 12.10 7.84 18.87
C VAL A 337 11.23 6.91 18.03
N LEU A 338 11.84 5.82 17.55
CA LEU A 338 11.16 4.70 16.92
C LEU A 338 10.40 3.90 17.98
N THR A 339 9.09 3.76 17.83
CA THR A 339 8.26 2.98 18.75
C THR A 339 7.99 1.57 18.21
N GLY A 340 7.92 0.59 19.12
CA GLY A 340 7.71 -0.82 18.80
C GLY A 340 8.83 -1.49 17.99
N SER A 341 10.07 -1.05 18.18
CA SER A 341 11.24 -1.68 17.57
C SER A 341 11.33 -3.20 17.85
N PRO A 342 11.80 -4.02 16.89
CA PRO A 342 12.08 -5.44 17.12
C PRO A 342 13.19 -5.69 18.16
N ALA A 343 13.94 -4.67 18.58
CA ALA A 343 14.94 -4.80 19.65
C ALA A 343 14.32 -4.92 21.07
N GLY A 344 13.00 -4.88 21.18
CA GLY A 344 12.26 -5.11 22.42
C GLY A 344 11.09 -4.14 22.54
N ARG A 345 9.92 -4.64 22.96
CA ARG A 345 8.68 -3.86 23.14
C ARG A 345 8.79 -2.74 24.19
N GLU A 346 9.90 -2.65 24.92
CA GLU A 346 10.04 -1.80 26.12
C GLU A 346 11.01 -0.61 25.96
N ARG A 347 11.70 -0.45 24.82
CA ARG A 347 12.66 0.66 24.65
C ARG A 347 12.41 1.44 23.37
N ASP A 348 12.04 2.70 23.57
CA ASP A 348 12.11 3.74 22.57
C ASP A 348 13.54 3.86 22.02
N ILE A 349 13.70 3.83 20.69
CA ILE A 349 15.02 3.92 20.06
C ILE A 349 15.18 5.26 19.35
N PRO A 350 16.12 6.11 19.77
CA PRO A 350 16.38 7.38 19.10
C PRO A 350 16.69 7.21 17.61
N VAL A 351 16.01 7.98 16.78
CA VAL A 351 16.33 8.11 15.36
C VAL A 351 17.51 9.06 15.23
N SER A 352 18.57 8.61 14.56
CA SER A 352 19.80 9.37 14.36
C SER A 352 19.89 10.00 12.98
N SER A 353 19.23 9.47 11.96
CA SER A 353 19.32 9.97 10.58
C SER A 353 18.19 9.47 9.68
N ILE A 354 18.00 10.17 8.56
CA ILE A 354 17.09 9.82 7.47
C ILE A 354 17.92 9.65 6.20
N LEU A 355 17.75 8.52 5.51
CA LEU A 355 18.34 8.30 4.19
C LEU A 355 17.31 8.61 3.13
N SER A 356 17.69 9.35 2.08
CA SER A 356 16.80 9.64 0.96
C SER A 356 17.41 9.19 -0.36
N GLN A 357 16.52 8.90 -1.33
CA GLN A 357 16.93 8.62 -2.69
C GLN A 357 17.34 9.89 -3.40
N SER A 358 18.45 9.82 -4.13
CA SER A 358 18.74 10.82 -5.15
C SER A 358 17.64 10.81 -6.21
N ALA A 359 16.96 11.94 -6.40
CA ALA A 359 16.34 12.22 -7.68
C ALA A 359 17.35 12.99 -8.55
N SER A 360 17.31 12.70 -9.85
CA SER A 360 18.32 13.03 -10.86
C SER A 360 18.99 14.40 -10.67
N THR A 361 20.32 14.38 -10.54
CA THR A 361 21.39 15.38 -10.80
C THR A 361 21.20 16.87 -10.43
N GLY A 362 20.05 17.33 -9.92
CA GLY A 362 19.89 18.70 -9.40
C GLY A 362 20.39 18.84 -7.96
N SER A 363 20.90 20.02 -7.59
CA SER A 363 21.14 20.37 -6.19
C SER A 363 19.81 20.55 -5.47
N TRP A 364 19.62 19.84 -4.35
CA TRP A 364 18.38 19.84 -3.59
C TRP A 364 18.36 20.96 -2.56
N THR A 365 17.20 21.60 -2.38
CA THR A 365 16.94 22.41 -1.19
C THR A 365 16.47 21.51 -0.05
N ARG A 366 16.76 21.88 1.21
CA ARG A 366 16.27 21.18 2.42
C ARG A 366 14.75 20.96 2.39
N ALA A 367 14.01 21.91 1.81
CA ALA A 367 12.55 21.82 1.65
C ALA A 367 12.11 20.69 0.70
N GLN A 368 12.85 20.46 -0.40
CA GLN A 368 12.54 19.38 -1.33
C GLN A 368 12.81 18.00 -0.71
N LEU A 369 13.83 17.88 0.13
CA LEU A 369 14.09 16.67 0.91
C LEU A 369 13.01 16.44 1.97
N LEU A 370 12.59 17.47 2.69
CA LEU A 370 11.47 17.38 3.65
C LEU A 370 10.14 17.03 2.96
N ALA A 371 9.89 17.55 1.77
CA ALA A 371 8.72 17.19 0.97
C ALA A 371 8.74 15.70 0.54
N GLN A 372 9.92 15.14 0.23
CA GLN A 372 10.04 13.70 0.02
C GLN A 372 9.71 12.90 1.28
N ILE A 373 10.03 13.42 2.47
CA ILE A 373 9.72 12.72 3.72
C ILE A 373 8.23 12.88 4.11
N VAL A 374 7.57 13.97 3.72
CA VAL A 374 6.09 14.05 3.76
C VAL A 374 5.46 12.97 2.87
N ASN A 375 6.09 12.64 1.73
CA ASN A 375 5.64 11.52 0.89
C ASN A 375 5.88 10.14 1.52
N TRP A 376 6.57 10.07 2.67
CA TRP A 376 6.68 8.84 3.46
C TRP A 376 5.50 8.67 4.40
N VAL A 377 4.35 9.32 4.18
CA VAL A 377 3.15 9.12 4.99
C VAL A 377 2.23 8.14 4.27
N HIS A 378 1.96 6.98 4.87
CA HIS A 378 1.10 5.95 4.23
C HIS A 378 -0.36 6.02 4.64
N ARG A 379 -0.64 6.43 5.88
CA ARG A 379 -2.00 6.38 6.43
C ARG A 379 -2.74 7.66 6.07
N PRO A 380 -4.09 7.66 6.06
CA PRO A 380 -4.86 8.90 6.09
C PRO A 380 -4.34 9.70 7.28
N ALA A 381 -3.58 10.74 6.99
CA ALA A 381 -2.92 11.54 7.99
C ALA A 381 -3.68 12.85 8.12
N THR A 382 -4.00 13.21 9.36
CA THR A 382 -4.55 14.53 9.62
C THR A 382 -3.51 15.59 9.24
N PRO A 383 -3.91 16.80 8.83
CA PRO A 383 -2.99 17.91 8.61
C PRO A 383 -2.03 18.13 9.79
N ASP A 384 -2.52 17.97 11.02
CA ASP A 384 -1.72 18.06 12.24
C ASP A 384 -0.63 16.98 12.31
N SER A 385 -0.95 15.75 11.89
CA SER A 385 0.02 14.66 11.82
C SER A 385 1.13 14.96 10.81
N VAL A 386 0.78 15.60 9.68
CA VAL A 386 1.74 16.00 8.64
C VAL A 386 2.64 17.13 9.13
N CYS A 387 2.07 18.15 9.78
CA CYS A 387 2.84 19.26 10.37
C CYS A 387 3.77 18.77 11.49
N SER A 388 3.24 17.99 12.43
CA SER A 388 4.02 17.39 13.52
C SER A 388 5.15 16.52 12.99
N LEU A 389 4.91 15.77 11.91
CA LEU A 389 5.94 14.99 11.25
C LEU A 389 7.03 15.87 10.63
N ALA A 390 6.64 16.89 9.87
CA ALA A 390 7.59 17.81 9.25
C ALA A 390 8.52 18.43 10.30
N ASP A 391 7.98 18.82 11.45
CA ASP A 391 8.75 19.34 12.58
C ASP A 391 9.65 18.26 13.20
N THR A 392 9.13 17.05 13.39
CA THR A 392 9.87 15.89 13.92
C THR A 392 11.11 15.58 13.06
N LEU A 393 10.99 15.63 11.74
CA LEU A 393 12.06 15.28 10.81
C LEU A 393 13.04 16.41 10.56
N GLN A 394 12.64 17.67 10.76
CA GLN A 394 13.55 18.82 10.63
C GLN A 394 14.76 18.72 11.56
N ALA A 395 14.61 18.04 12.70
CA ALA A 395 15.66 17.81 13.69
C ALA A 395 16.66 16.70 13.31
N LEU A 396 16.41 15.95 12.23
CA LEU A 396 17.22 14.81 11.83
C LEU A 396 18.17 15.15 10.67
N PRO A 397 19.43 14.66 10.69
CA PRO A 397 20.31 14.68 9.53
C PRO A 397 19.71 13.90 8.35
N VAL A 398 19.81 14.46 7.15
CA VAL A 398 19.41 13.80 5.89
C VAL A 398 20.65 13.43 5.09
N HIS A 399 20.85 12.14 4.84
CA HIS A 399 21.90 11.65 3.95
C HIS A 399 21.28 11.27 2.61
N VAL A 400 21.66 11.97 1.55
CA VAL A 400 21.14 11.77 0.19
C VAL A 400 22.09 10.87 -0.58
N GLY A 401 21.56 9.82 -1.23
CA GLY A 401 22.40 8.94 -2.03
C GLY A 401 21.66 7.86 -2.80
N THR A 402 22.45 7.06 -3.50
CA THR A 402 22.03 5.77 -4.05
C THR A 402 21.80 4.76 -2.93
N TRP A 403 21.05 3.70 -3.21
CA TRP A 403 20.85 2.60 -2.27
C TRP A 403 22.17 2.02 -1.73
N ARG A 404 23.22 1.99 -2.58
CA ARG A 404 24.54 1.45 -2.20
C ARG A 404 25.21 2.34 -1.17
N GLN A 405 25.18 3.65 -1.37
CA GLN A 405 25.72 4.62 -0.42
C GLN A 405 24.97 4.58 0.92
N ALA A 406 23.66 4.32 0.89
CA ALA A 406 22.89 4.11 2.10
C ALA A 406 23.27 2.83 2.85
N LEU A 407 23.49 1.73 2.12
CA LEU A 407 24.02 0.50 2.71
C LEU A 407 25.41 0.74 3.32
N ASP A 408 26.28 1.47 2.63
CA ASP A 408 27.61 1.82 3.14
C ASP A 408 27.52 2.69 4.41
N HIS A 409 26.60 3.67 4.45
CA HIS A 409 26.35 4.47 5.65
C HIS A 409 25.93 3.60 6.85
N LEU A 410 24.98 2.67 6.64
CA LEU A 410 24.60 1.74 7.70
C LEU A 410 25.82 0.92 8.14
N LEU A 411 26.60 0.35 7.21
CA LEU A 411 27.74 -0.47 7.58
C LEU A 411 28.89 0.30 8.26
N ALA A 412 29.09 1.58 7.95
CA ALA A 412 30.21 2.41 8.41
C ALA A 412 30.19 2.74 9.92
N ASP A 413 29.02 2.80 10.55
CA ASP A 413 28.87 3.06 11.99
C ASP A 413 29.24 1.83 12.87
N SER A 414 29.89 0.82 12.29
CA SER A 414 30.41 -0.34 13.00
C SER A 414 31.84 -0.07 13.48
N PRO A 415 32.19 -0.38 14.75
CA PRO A 415 33.59 -0.42 15.13
C PRO A 415 34.31 -1.45 14.24
N VAL A 416 35.42 -1.04 13.64
CA VAL A 416 36.32 -1.94 12.89
C VAL A 416 36.83 -2.98 13.89
N THR A 417 36.45 -4.24 13.69
CA THR A 417 36.98 -5.37 14.46
C THR A 417 38.42 -5.64 14.13
#